data_AF-A0A956M367-F1
#
_entry.id   AF-A0A956M367-F1
#
_cell.length_a   1.000
_cell.length_b   1.000
_cell.length_c   1.000
_cell.angle_alpha   90.00
_cell.angle_beta   90.00
_cell.angle_gamma   90.00
#
_symmetry.space_group_name_H-M   'P 1'
#
loop_
_entity.id
_entity.type
_entity.pdbx_description
1 polymer ?
#
loop_
_entity_poly.entity_id
_entity_poly.type
_entity_poly.pdbx_seq_one_letter_code
_entity_poly.pdbx_strand_id
1 'polypeptide(L)'
;MATHEPDRSTGKTTDATTSQPDPPEKRLLVVGATLPYAAIAIGLYGFRSGWAAILLYHAAALVFLWHTRNRSANSSLRGPGDGTCTPPAEGTPPGPGRPNRFSVRIALWIAGIATGLSAGPILALLWSPLGLNPIVSTFCRDLGLTGTSWAGFAVYHATVNPVVEEALWRGRLGSPGRGVRGTDLLFAGYHAVVLAPVLPPWATALAVLSIGAAAWLWRQLT
;
A
#
# COMPACT_ATOMS: atom_id res chain seq x y z
N MET A 1 1.02 26.73 69.73
CA MET A 1 -0.03 26.71 68.70
C MET A 1 0.57 25.98 67.49
N ALA A 2 0.42 24.65 67.45
CA ALA A 2 1.01 23.79 66.43
C ALA A 2 -0.13 23.28 65.54
N THR A 3 -0.10 23.61 64.26
CA THR A 3 -1.10 23.23 63.26
C THR A 3 -0.73 21.87 62.68
N HIS A 4 -1.60 20.90 62.92
CA HIS A 4 -1.53 19.53 62.42
C HIS A 4 -1.99 19.51 60.95
N GLU A 5 -1.09 19.15 60.04
CA GLU A 5 -1.38 18.97 58.62
C GLU A 5 -1.87 17.53 58.38
N PRO A 6 -3.01 17.30 57.71
CA PRO A 6 -3.54 15.96 57.49
C PRO A 6 -2.88 15.28 56.30
N ASP A 7 -2.44 14.05 56.55
CA ASP A 7 -1.78 13.13 55.64
C ASP A 7 -2.65 12.80 54.42
N ARG A 8 -2.18 13.16 53.23
CA ARG A 8 -2.89 13.03 51.95
C ARG A 8 -2.61 11.63 51.40
N SER A 9 -3.38 10.65 51.85
CA SER A 9 -3.26 9.27 51.41
C SER A 9 -3.46 9.15 49.89
N THR A 10 -2.41 8.75 49.20
CA THR A 10 -2.38 8.49 47.76
C THR A 10 -3.10 7.17 47.45
N GLY A 11 -4.43 7.24 47.32
CA GLY A 11 -5.25 6.18 46.77
C GLY A 11 -4.86 5.92 45.30
N LYS A 12 -3.93 4.99 45.08
CA LYS A 12 -3.60 4.48 43.75
C LYS A 12 -4.72 3.52 43.32
N THR A 13 -5.80 4.09 42.77
CA THR A 13 -6.80 3.34 42.02
C THR A 13 -6.10 2.60 40.90
N THR A 14 -5.90 1.30 41.09
CA THR A 14 -5.53 0.37 40.02
C THR A 14 -6.74 0.24 39.11
N ASP A 15 -6.91 1.20 38.21
CA ASP A 15 -7.89 1.10 37.13
C ASP A 15 -7.52 -0.14 36.32
N ALA A 16 -8.39 -1.15 36.43
CA ALA A 16 -8.39 -2.31 35.58
C ALA A 16 -8.67 -1.82 34.15
N THR A 17 -7.59 -1.51 33.42
CA THR A 17 -7.59 -1.21 32.00
C THR A 17 -8.18 -2.41 31.27
N THR A 18 -9.51 -2.43 31.18
CA THR A 18 -10.25 -3.38 30.39
C THR A 18 -9.87 -3.08 28.95
N SER A 19 -8.97 -3.88 28.39
CA SER A 19 -8.46 -3.70 27.03
C SER A 19 -9.63 -3.77 26.07
N GLN A 20 -10.10 -2.60 25.62
CA GLN A 20 -11.16 -2.54 24.62
C GLN A 20 -10.67 -3.34 23.40
N PRO A 21 -11.44 -4.31 22.89
CA PRO A 21 -11.01 -5.09 21.74
C PRO A 21 -10.62 -4.15 20.59
N ASP A 22 -9.46 -4.41 19.99
CA ASP A 22 -8.94 -3.57 18.91
C ASP A 22 -10.02 -3.34 17.84
N PRO A 23 -10.16 -2.09 17.34
CA PRO A 23 -11.17 -1.79 16.35
C PRO A 23 -10.96 -2.68 15.12
N PRO A 24 -12.05 -3.21 14.52
CA PRO A 24 -11.99 -4.19 13.43
C PRO A 24 -11.18 -3.71 12.21
N GLU A 25 -10.96 -2.40 12.09
CA GLU A 25 -10.15 -1.74 11.08
C GLU A 25 -8.68 -2.12 11.13
N LYS A 26 -8.08 -2.23 12.33
CA LYS A 26 -6.66 -2.60 12.47
C LYS A 26 -6.40 -4.02 11.92
N ARG A 27 -7.33 -4.94 12.19
CA ARG A 27 -7.23 -6.33 11.69
C ARG A 27 -7.28 -6.39 10.17
N LEU A 28 -8.16 -5.61 9.55
CA LEU A 28 -8.26 -5.53 8.09
C LEU A 28 -6.99 -4.94 7.47
N LEU A 29 -6.40 -3.92 8.11
CA LEU A 29 -5.12 -3.35 7.66
C LEU A 29 -4.02 -4.40 7.67
N VAL A 30 -3.87 -5.14 8.78
CA VAL A 30 -2.83 -6.18 8.92
C VAL A 30 -3.04 -7.29 7.90
N VAL A 31 -4.26 -7.82 7.77
CA VAL A 31 -4.56 -8.88 6.80
C VAL A 31 -4.29 -8.39 5.38
N GLY A 32 -4.82 -7.22 4.99
CA GLY A 32 -4.64 -6.69 3.65
C GLY A 32 -3.17 -6.41 3.30
N ALA A 33 -2.39 -5.89 4.24
CA ALA A 33 -0.98 -5.59 4.02
C ALA A 33 -0.07 -6.83 4.00
N THR A 34 -0.45 -7.91 4.68
CA THR A 34 0.34 -9.16 4.73
C THR A 34 0.03 -10.12 3.58
N LEU A 35 -1.15 -10.02 2.97
CA LEU A 35 -1.56 -10.85 1.82
C LEU A 35 -0.53 -10.89 0.67
N PRO A 36 0.00 -9.75 0.17
CA PRO A 36 1.02 -9.75 -0.88
C PRO A 36 2.26 -10.56 -0.49
N TYR A 37 2.75 -10.42 0.75
CA TYR A 37 3.93 -11.12 1.23
C TYR A 37 3.73 -12.64 1.20
N ALA A 38 2.61 -13.12 1.73
CA ALA A 38 2.30 -14.54 1.78
C ALA A 38 2.13 -15.12 0.36
N ALA A 39 1.34 -14.44 -0.50
CA ALA A 39 1.08 -14.91 -1.85
C ALA A 39 2.35 -14.96 -2.72
N ILE A 40 3.18 -13.92 -2.66
CA ILE A 40 4.45 -13.87 -3.37
C ILE A 40 5.41 -14.93 -2.84
N ALA A 41 5.54 -15.09 -1.52
CA ALA A 41 6.41 -16.11 -0.94
C ALA A 41 5.97 -17.54 -1.34
N ILE A 42 4.67 -17.83 -1.29
CA ILE A 42 4.13 -19.12 -1.72
C ILE A 42 4.37 -19.36 -3.22
N GLY A 43 4.13 -18.36 -4.07
CA GLY A 43 4.36 -18.48 -5.51
C GLY A 43 5.83 -18.64 -5.90
N LEU A 44 6.71 -17.82 -5.31
CA LEU A 44 8.14 -17.81 -5.62
C LEU A 44 8.88 -19.00 -5.00
N TYR A 45 8.66 -19.30 -3.72
CA TYR A 45 9.43 -20.32 -3.01
C TYR A 45 8.74 -21.68 -2.98
N GLY A 46 7.40 -21.70 -2.96
CA GLY A 46 6.62 -22.94 -2.99
C GLY A 46 6.46 -23.49 -4.41
N PHE A 47 5.83 -22.70 -5.29
CA PHE A 47 5.56 -23.13 -6.68
C PHE A 47 6.73 -22.90 -7.64
N ARG A 48 7.74 -22.11 -7.25
CA ARG A 48 8.86 -21.70 -8.12
C ARG A 48 8.39 -21.15 -9.46
N SER A 49 7.33 -20.33 -9.43
CA SER A 49 6.69 -19.79 -10.63
C SER A 49 6.34 -18.33 -10.48
N GLY A 50 6.83 -17.50 -11.42
CA GLY A 50 6.50 -16.07 -11.45
C GLY A 50 5.00 -15.83 -11.68
N TRP A 51 4.37 -16.64 -12.54
CA TRP A 51 2.93 -16.60 -12.77
C TRP A 51 2.12 -16.99 -11.53
N ALA A 52 2.52 -18.06 -10.83
CA ALA A 52 1.83 -18.46 -9.60
C ALA A 52 1.90 -17.33 -8.55
N ALA A 53 3.05 -16.68 -8.40
CA ALA A 53 3.23 -15.57 -7.46
C ALA A 53 2.26 -14.41 -7.75
N ILE A 54 2.21 -13.91 -8.99
CA ILE A 54 1.35 -12.77 -9.33
C ILE A 54 -0.14 -13.13 -9.31
N LEU A 55 -0.52 -14.32 -9.80
CA LEU A 55 -1.92 -14.73 -9.87
C LEU A 55 -2.49 -15.03 -8.47
N LEU A 56 -1.73 -15.66 -7.58
CA LEU A 56 -2.12 -15.86 -6.19
C LEU A 56 -2.30 -14.53 -5.47
N TYR A 57 -1.37 -13.58 -5.69
CA TYR A 57 -1.48 -12.25 -5.12
C TYR A 57 -2.76 -11.55 -5.58
N HIS A 58 -3.03 -11.50 -6.88
CA HIS A 58 -4.22 -10.86 -7.42
C HIS A 58 -5.52 -11.54 -6.98
N ALA A 59 -5.56 -12.87 -6.95
CA ALA A 59 -6.72 -13.60 -6.46
C ALA A 59 -7.03 -13.22 -4.99
N ALA A 60 -5.99 -13.22 -4.13
CA ALA A 60 -6.15 -12.85 -2.74
C ALA A 60 -6.56 -11.37 -2.56
N ALA A 61 -5.96 -10.46 -3.32
CA ALA A 61 -6.30 -9.04 -3.32
C ALA A 61 -7.77 -8.81 -3.73
N LEU A 62 -8.23 -9.46 -4.80
CA LEU A 62 -9.61 -9.34 -5.28
C LEU A 62 -10.62 -9.90 -4.28
N VAL A 63 -10.34 -11.05 -3.67
CA VAL A 63 -11.17 -11.62 -2.60
C VAL A 63 -11.26 -10.68 -1.39
N PHE A 64 -10.13 -10.09 -0.98
CA PHE A 64 -10.08 -9.12 0.10
C PHE A 64 -10.88 -7.85 -0.22
N LEU A 65 -10.71 -7.29 -1.42
CA LEU A 65 -11.45 -6.12 -1.91
C LEU A 65 -12.96 -6.40 -1.97
N TRP A 66 -13.36 -7.57 -2.48
CA TRP A 66 -14.76 -7.97 -2.53
C TRP A 66 -15.39 -8.08 -1.15
N HIS A 67 -14.73 -8.78 -0.21
CA HIS A 67 -15.23 -8.92 1.16
C HIS A 67 -15.34 -7.58 1.90
N THR A 68 -14.35 -6.71 1.74
CA THR A 68 -14.34 -5.41 2.41
C THR A 68 -15.38 -4.45 1.84
N ARG A 69 -15.64 -4.49 0.53
CA ARG A 69 -16.72 -3.74 -0.12
C ARG A 69 -18.10 -4.14 0.42
N ASN A 70 -18.36 -5.44 0.53
CA ASN A 70 -19.66 -5.93 1.00
C ASN A 70 -19.94 -5.57 2.46
N ARG A 71 -18.91 -5.51 3.31
CA ARG A 71 -19.06 -5.04 4.70
C ARG A 71 -19.48 -3.57 4.77
N SER A 72 -18.87 -2.70 3.97
CA SER A 72 -19.23 -1.28 3.95
C SER A 72 -20.69 -1.06 3.54
N ALA A 73 -21.18 -1.79 2.53
CA ALA A 73 -22.57 -1.69 2.07
C ALA A 73 -23.58 -2.11 3.14
N ASN A 74 -23.27 -3.15 3.92
CA ASN A 74 -24.14 -3.60 5.00
C ASN A 74 -24.17 -2.62 6.19
N SER A 75 -23.07 -1.91 6.44
CA SER A 75 -23.02 -0.89 7.50
C SER A 75 -23.86 0.34 7.17
N SER A 76 -23.91 0.79 5.91
CA SER A 76 -24.76 1.92 5.50
C SER A 76 -26.25 1.65 5.65
N LEU A 77 -26.67 0.38 5.53
CA LEU A 77 -28.07 -0.03 5.75
C LEU A 77 -28.46 -0.07 7.23
N ARG A 78 -27.49 -0.07 8.16
CA ARG A 78 -27.71 -0.07 9.61
C ARG A 78 -27.55 1.33 10.23
N GLY A 79 -27.48 2.38 9.42
CA GLY A 79 -27.35 3.76 9.90
C GLY A 79 -28.50 4.14 10.86
N PRO A 80 -28.24 4.94 11.90
CA PRO A 80 -29.25 5.38 12.86
C PRO A 80 -30.36 6.11 12.12
N GLY A 81 -31.62 5.70 12.33
CA GLY A 81 -32.82 6.29 11.73
C GLY A 81 -33.15 7.68 12.29
N ASP A 82 -32.12 8.48 12.56
CA ASP A 82 -32.19 9.73 13.29
C ASP A 82 -32.28 10.83 12.22
N GLY A 83 -33.47 10.96 11.63
CA GLY A 83 -33.78 11.81 10.47
C GLY A 83 -33.62 13.32 10.67
N THR A 84 -32.68 13.80 11.50
CA THR A 84 -32.38 15.22 11.65
C THR A 84 -31.42 15.67 10.54
N CYS A 85 -31.96 15.87 9.34
CA CYS A 85 -31.35 16.75 8.35
C CYS A 85 -31.40 18.18 8.88
N THR A 86 -30.37 18.61 9.63
CA THR A 86 -30.16 20.05 9.83
C THR A 86 -29.73 20.66 8.51
N PRO A 87 -30.51 21.59 7.93
CA PRO A 87 -30.13 22.25 6.69
C PRO A 87 -28.83 23.04 6.91
N PRO A 88 -27.97 23.13 5.88
CA PRO A 88 -26.76 23.93 5.96
C PRO A 88 -27.14 25.41 6.20
N ALA A 89 -26.46 26.05 7.14
CA ALA A 89 -26.65 27.47 7.45
C ALA A 89 -26.38 28.32 6.21
N GLU A 90 -27.43 28.99 5.74
CA GLU A 90 -27.44 29.86 4.58
C GLU A 90 -26.60 31.12 4.88
N GLY A 91 -25.59 31.40 4.04
CA GLY A 91 -24.86 32.69 4.11
C GLY A 91 -23.33 32.64 4.22
N THR A 92 -22.66 31.51 3.96
CA THR A 92 -21.19 31.54 3.92
C THR A 92 -20.70 32.20 2.62
N PRO A 93 -19.93 33.31 2.68
CA PRO A 93 -19.45 33.99 1.49
C PRO A 93 -18.50 33.11 0.67
N PRO A 94 -18.44 33.29 -0.66
CA PRO A 94 -17.51 32.54 -1.51
C PRO A 94 -16.07 32.84 -1.09
N GLY A 95 -15.38 31.81 -0.59
CA GLY A 95 -13.97 31.92 -0.22
C GLY A 95 -13.08 32.26 -1.43
N PRO A 96 -11.85 32.77 -1.18
CA PRO A 96 -10.94 33.18 -2.24
C PRO A 96 -10.70 32.05 -3.26
N GLY A 97 -10.58 32.45 -4.53
CA GLY A 97 -10.44 31.55 -5.68
C GLY A 97 -9.36 30.50 -5.44
N ARG A 98 -9.77 29.26 -5.21
CA ARG A 98 -8.84 28.14 -5.05
C ARG A 98 -8.08 27.98 -6.36
N PRO A 99 -6.74 27.83 -6.35
CA PRO A 99 -5.97 27.58 -7.55
C PRO A 99 -6.53 26.35 -8.28
N ASN A 100 -6.44 26.35 -9.62
CA ASN A 100 -6.99 25.30 -10.45
C ASN A 100 -6.32 23.94 -10.15
N ARG A 101 -6.91 23.17 -9.23
CA ARG A 101 -6.44 21.85 -8.80
C ARG A 101 -6.32 20.86 -9.97
N PHE A 102 -7.00 21.12 -11.08
CA PHE A 102 -6.97 20.29 -12.28
C PHE A 102 -5.59 20.30 -12.96
N SER A 103 -5.01 21.48 -13.20
CA SER A 103 -3.72 21.61 -13.89
C SER A 103 -2.57 20.98 -13.10
N VAL A 104 -2.58 21.14 -11.78
CA VAL A 104 -1.59 20.52 -10.89
C VAL A 104 -1.71 19.00 -10.93
N ARG A 105 -2.94 18.45 -10.89
CA ARG A 105 -3.15 17.00 -10.98
C ARG A 105 -2.67 16.43 -12.31
N ILE A 106 -2.99 17.07 -13.44
CA ILE A 106 -2.53 16.59 -14.77
C ILE A 106 -1.01 16.56 -14.85
N ALA A 107 -0.33 17.64 -14.44
CA ALA A 107 1.13 17.70 -14.47
C ALA A 107 1.77 16.55 -13.66
N LEU A 108 1.18 16.24 -12.50
CA LEU A 108 1.65 15.16 -11.65
C LEU A 108 1.37 13.77 -12.24
N TRP A 109 0.21 13.57 -12.88
CA TRP A 109 -0.09 12.34 -13.62
C TRP A 109 0.91 12.09 -14.76
N ILE A 110 1.22 13.11 -15.55
CA ILE A 110 2.21 13.03 -16.63
C ILE A 110 3.58 12.65 -16.05
N ALA A 111 4.01 13.32 -14.97
CA ALA A 111 5.29 13.04 -14.32
C ALA A 111 5.38 11.59 -13.82
N GLY A 112 4.31 11.08 -13.21
CA GLY A 112 4.29 9.71 -12.71
C GLY A 112 4.23 8.66 -13.83
N ILE A 113 3.48 8.90 -14.91
CA ILE A 113 3.52 8.04 -16.12
C ILE A 113 4.92 8.05 -16.73
N ALA A 114 5.54 9.21 -16.89
CA ALA A 114 6.89 9.33 -17.43
C ALA A 114 7.92 8.59 -16.58
N THR A 115 7.78 8.62 -15.25
CA THR A 115 8.62 7.87 -14.31
C THR A 115 8.40 6.36 -14.43
N GLY A 116 7.15 5.92 -14.58
CA GLY A 116 6.84 4.50 -14.81
C GLY A 116 7.41 3.98 -16.12
N LEU A 117 7.28 4.76 -17.21
CA LEU A 117 7.78 4.40 -18.53
C LEU A 117 9.32 4.44 -18.61
N SER A 118 9.98 5.28 -17.82
CA SER A 118 11.45 5.37 -17.81
C SER A 118 12.12 4.25 -17.00
N ALA A 119 11.41 3.61 -16.07
CA ALA A 119 11.95 2.55 -15.23
C ALA A 119 12.54 1.38 -16.04
N GLY A 120 11.84 0.92 -17.09
CA GLY A 120 12.31 -0.16 -17.96
C GLY A 120 13.62 0.18 -18.70
N PRO A 121 13.68 1.28 -19.46
CA PRO A 121 14.91 1.74 -20.11
C PRO A 121 16.06 1.99 -19.14
N ILE A 122 15.82 2.65 -18.00
CA ILE A 122 16.84 2.88 -16.96
C ILE A 122 17.39 1.54 -16.46
N LEU A 123 16.51 0.59 -16.16
CA LEU A 123 16.90 -0.73 -15.71
C LEU A 123 17.72 -1.47 -16.78
N ALA A 124 17.35 -1.35 -18.06
CA ALA A 124 18.11 -1.92 -19.18
C ALA A 124 19.52 -1.33 -19.30
N LEU A 125 19.67 -0.01 -19.10
CA LEU A 125 20.97 0.66 -19.12
C LEU A 125 21.84 0.28 -17.91
N LEU A 126 21.23 0.16 -16.72
CA LEU A 126 21.91 -0.24 -15.49
C LEU A 126 22.19 -1.74 -15.41
N TRP A 127 21.60 -2.54 -16.30
CA TRP A 127 21.67 -4.00 -16.27
C TRP A 127 23.10 -4.56 -16.41
N SER A 128 23.90 -3.95 -17.29
CA SER A 128 25.29 -4.38 -17.55
C SER A 128 26.26 -3.91 -16.45
N PRO A 129 26.29 -2.61 -16.05
CA PRO A 129 27.18 -2.14 -14.98
C PRO A 129 26.97 -2.83 -13.64
N LEU A 130 25.74 -3.27 -13.35
CA LEU A 130 25.42 -3.97 -12.09
C LEU A 130 25.69 -5.49 -12.15
N GLY A 131 26.14 -6.02 -13.29
CA GLY A 131 26.41 -7.46 -13.46
C GLY A 131 25.16 -8.34 -13.31
N LEU A 132 23.95 -7.77 -13.45
CA LEU A 132 22.68 -8.44 -13.17
C LEU A 132 22.26 -9.42 -14.26
N ASN A 133 22.88 -9.37 -15.43
CA ASN A 133 22.45 -10.11 -16.61
C ASN A 133 22.34 -11.63 -16.40
N PRO A 134 23.40 -12.36 -15.99
CA PRO A 134 23.30 -13.80 -15.83
C PRO A 134 22.41 -14.19 -14.65
N ILE A 135 22.45 -13.43 -13.55
CA ILE A 135 21.68 -13.74 -12.33
C ILE A 135 20.19 -13.59 -12.59
N VAL A 136 19.76 -12.44 -13.11
CA VAL A 136 18.34 -12.17 -13.36
C VAL A 136 17.80 -13.04 -14.50
N SER A 137 18.59 -13.29 -15.55
CA SER A 137 18.19 -14.20 -16.64
C SER A 137 17.97 -15.63 -16.13
N THR A 138 18.87 -16.12 -15.28
CA THR A 138 18.73 -17.45 -14.64
C THR A 138 17.52 -17.48 -13.71
N PHE A 139 17.35 -16.45 -12.88
CA PHE A 139 16.20 -16.34 -11.97
C PHE A 139 14.87 -16.32 -12.72
N CYS A 140 14.73 -15.49 -13.77
CA CYS A 140 13.55 -15.46 -14.62
C CYS A 140 13.29 -16.82 -15.27
N ARG A 141 14.33 -17.50 -15.75
CA ARG A 141 14.22 -18.85 -16.31
C ARG A 141 13.72 -19.86 -15.29
N ASP A 142 14.28 -19.85 -14.10
CA ASP A 142 13.90 -20.75 -13.01
C ASP A 142 12.45 -20.54 -12.55
N LEU A 143 11.91 -19.34 -12.75
CA LEU A 143 10.51 -18.98 -12.49
C LEU A 143 9.57 -19.24 -13.67
N GLY A 144 10.07 -19.81 -14.78
CA GLY A 144 9.29 -20.05 -16.00
C GLY A 144 8.96 -18.80 -16.81
N LEU A 145 9.67 -17.69 -16.58
CA LEU A 145 9.54 -16.42 -17.28
C LEU A 145 10.57 -16.33 -18.42
N THR A 146 10.37 -17.13 -19.47
CA THR A 146 11.20 -17.13 -20.69
C THR A 146 10.37 -16.90 -21.95
N GLY A 147 11.00 -16.46 -23.04
CA GLY A 147 10.37 -16.32 -24.35
C GLY A 147 9.04 -15.56 -24.32
N THR A 148 7.98 -16.17 -24.83
CA THR A 148 6.61 -15.60 -24.86
C THR A 148 5.98 -15.49 -23.47
N SER A 149 6.31 -16.39 -22.54
CA SER A 149 5.84 -16.33 -21.14
C SER A 149 6.32 -15.05 -20.47
N TRP A 150 7.59 -14.68 -20.67
CA TRP A 150 8.15 -13.42 -20.16
C TRP A 150 7.44 -12.19 -20.76
N ALA A 151 7.21 -12.18 -22.08
CA ALA A 151 6.52 -11.08 -22.73
C ALA A 151 5.07 -10.92 -22.21
N GLY A 152 4.34 -12.03 -22.06
CA GLY A 152 3.00 -12.03 -21.47
C GLY A 152 3.01 -11.53 -20.02
N PHE A 153 4.00 -11.96 -19.24
CA PHE A 153 4.16 -11.51 -17.86
C PHE A 153 4.44 -10.00 -17.78
N ALA A 154 5.30 -9.48 -18.65
CA ALA A 154 5.61 -8.05 -18.73
C ALA A 154 4.37 -7.22 -19.10
N VAL A 155 3.59 -7.64 -20.11
CA VAL A 155 2.34 -6.96 -20.48
C VAL A 155 1.35 -6.99 -19.33
N TYR A 156 1.17 -8.14 -18.67
CA TYR A 156 0.29 -8.26 -17.53
C TYR A 156 0.70 -7.34 -16.37
N HIS A 157 2.00 -7.32 -16.06
CA HIS A 157 2.56 -6.48 -15.00
C HIS A 157 2.49 -4.98 -15.33
N ALA A 158 2.47 -4.61 -16.61
CA ALA A 158 2.32 -3.22 -17.03
C ALA A 158 0.85 -2.75 -17.08
N THR A 159 -0.11 -3.68 -17.15
CA THR A 159 -1.53 -3.34 -17.40
C THR A 159 -2.45 -3.70 -16.24
N VAL A 160 -2.45 -4.96 -15.80
CA VAL A 160 -3.37 -5.47 -14.77
C VAL A 160 -2.85 -5.17 -13.38
N ASN A 161 -1.55 -5.36 -13.15
CA ASN A 161 -0.94 -5.18 -11.82
C ASN A 161 -1.16 -3.78 -11.24
N PRO A 162 -0.95 -2.67 -11.97
CA PRO A 162 -1.16 -1.33 -11.41
C PRO A 162 -2.61 -1.09 -10.98
N VAL A 163 -3.59 -1.64 -11.70
CA VAL A 163 -5.02 -1.48 -11.38
C VAL A 163 -5.37 -2.19 -10.08
N VAL A 164 -4.90 -3.43 -9.90
CA VAL A 164 -5.16 -4.21 -8.70
C VAL A 164 -4.42 -3.62 -7.50
N GLU A 165 -3.15 -3.25 -7.68
CA GLU A 165 -2.34 -2.61 -6.64
C GLU A 165 -2.94 -1.28 -6.19
N GLU A 166 -3.37 -0.41 -7.11
CA GLU A 166 -3.99 0.87 -6.76
C GLU A 166 -5.29 0.66 -5.96
N ALA A 167 -6.15 -0.27 -6.40
CA ALA A 167 -7.38 -0.60 -5.69
C ALA A 167 -7.13 -1.11 -4.26
N LEU A 168 -6.13 -1.96 -4.08
CA LEU A 168 -5.75 -2.50 -2.77
C LEU A 168 -5.08 -1.44 -1.88
N TRP A 169 -3.95 -0.89 -2.34
CA TRP A 169 -3.06 -0.08 -1.51
C TRP A 169 -3.54 1.36 -1.30
N ARG A 170 -4.25 1.94 -2.26
CA ARG A 170 -4.81 3.29 -2.16
C ARG A 170 -6.30 3.29 -1.94
N GLY A 171 -7.03 2.43 -2.65
CA GLY A 171 -8.46 2.30 -2.48
C GLY A 171 -8.86 1.75 -1.10
N ARG A 172 -8.14 0.75 -0.58
CA ARG A 172 -8.54 0.07 0.67
C ARG A 172 -7.60 0.28 1.85
N LEU A 173 -6.29 0.24 1.64
CA LEU A 173 -5.29 0.40 2.68
C LEU A 173 -4.75 1.85 2.77
N GLY A 174 -5.21 2.73 1.89
CA GLY A 174 -4.76 4.11 1.81
C GLY A 174 -5.17 4.95 3.04
N SER A 175 -4.40 6.01 3.29
CA SER A 175 -4.72 7.03 4.30
C SER A 175 -4.51 8.43 3.70
N PRO A 176 -5.41 9.41 3.95
CA PRO A 176 -5.38 10.74 3.33
C PRO A 176 -4.27 11.68 3.85
N GLY A 177 -3.31 11.17 4.63
CA GLY A 177 -2.31 11.99 5.29
C GLY A 177 -1.15 12.43 4.39
N ARG A 178 -0.66 13.67 4.52
CA ARG A 178 0.44 14.19 3.67
C ARG A 178 1.83 13.56 3.87
N GLY A 179 2.11 13.04 5.07
CA GLY A 179 3.41 12.41 5.38
C GLY A 179 3.56 10.99 4.86
N VAL A 180 4.79 10.45 4.90
CA VAL A 180 5.08 9.02 4.68
C VAL A 180 4.28 8.18 5.67
N ARG A 181 3.63 7.12 5.19
CA ARG A 181 2.83 6.22 6.01
C ARG A 181 3.47 4.83 6.04
N GLY A 182 3.21 4.10 7.12
CA GLY A 182 3.63 2.70 7.21
C GLY A 182 3.12 1.85 6.04
N THR A 183 1.97 2.20 5.45
CA THR A 183 1.43 1.53 4.26
C THR A 183 2.26 1.77 2.99
N ASP A 184 2.97 2.89 2.88
CA ASP A 184 3.92 3.14 1.78
C ASP A 184 5.15 2.24 1.93
N LEU A 185 5.63 2.05 3.17
CA LEU A 185 6.73 1.13 3.47
C LEU A 185 6.33 -0.34 3.32
N LEU A 186 5.10 -0.71 3.71
CA LEU A 186 4.58 -2.07 3.54
C LEU A 186 4.38 -2.42 2.07
N PHE A 187 3.93 -1.47 1.25
CA PHE A 187 3.89 -1.61 -0.21
C PHE A 187 5.30 -1.84 -0.78
N ALA A 188 6.28 -1.03 -0.38
CA ALA A 188 7.65 -1.23 -0.85
C ALA A 188 8.27 -2.54 -0.32
N GLY A 189 7.95 -2.94 0.90
CA GLY A 189 8.57 -4.07 1.58
C GLY A 189 8.28 -5.42 0.94
N TYR A 190 7.10 -5.66 0.35
CA TYR A 190 6.85 -6.96 -0.27
C TYR A 190 7.67 -7.15 -1.55
N HIS A 191 8.08 -6.06 -2.21
CA HIS A 191 9.01 -6.12 -3.33
C HIS A 191 10.39 -6.62 -2.89
N ALA A 192 10.78 -6.40 -1.63
CA ALA A 192 12.01 -6.98 -1.09
C ALA A 192 12.01 -8.52 -1.18
N VAL A 193 10.85 -9.17 -1.04
CA VAL A 193 10.71 -10.63 -1.16
C VAL A 193 11.06 -11.08 -2.58
N VAL A 194 10.65 -10.31 -3.59
CA VAL A 194 10.94 -10.58 -5.01
C VAL A 194 12.39 -10.27 -5.35
N LEU A 195 12.95 -9.19 -4.79
CA LEU A 195 14.27 -8.67 -5.13
C LEU A 195 15.43 -9.34 -4.37
N ALA A 196 15.20 -9.83 -3.15
CA ALA A 196 16.25 -10.41 -2.32
C ALA A 196 17.02 -11.58 -2.96
N PRO A 197 16.40 -12.46 -3.78
CA PRO A 197 17.14 -13.53 -4.46
C PRO A 197 18.07 -13.03 -5.58
N VAL A 198 17.85 -11.83 -6.12
CA VAL A 198 18.55 -11.31 -7.30
C VAL A 198 19.47 -10.13 -7.02
N LEU A 199 19.23 -9.39 -5.94
CA LEU A 199 20.00 -8.20 -5.57
C LEU A 199 20.73 -8.42 -4.23
N PRO A 200 21.97 -7.88 -4.09
CA PRO A 200 22.63 -7.86 -2.79
C PRO A 200 21.84 -7.02 -1.78
N PRO A 201 21.97 -7.28 -0.46
CA PRO A 201 21.12 -6.65 0.57
C PRO A 201 21.06 -5.12 0.51
N TRP A 202 22.18 -4.45 0.24
CA TRP A 202 22.25 -2.99 0.14
C TRP A 202 21.46 -2.46 -1.06
N ALA A 203 21.52 -3.14 -2.22
CA ALA A 203 20.80 -2.75 -3.41
C ALA A 203 19.29 -3.00 -3.25
N THR A 204 18.91 -4.09 -2.60
CA THR A 204 17.52 -4.37 -2.21
C THR A 204 16.99 -3.27 -1.29
N ALA A 205 17.76 -2.84 -0.29
CA ALA A 205 17.37 -1.75 0.60
C ALA A 205 17.14 -0.44 -0.18
N LEU A 206 18.07 -0.08 -1.08
CA LEU A 206 17.92 1.11 -1.94
C LEU A 206 16.69 1.02 -2.84
N ALA A 207 16.42 -0.15 -3.44
CA ALA A 207 15.24 -0.37 -4.25
C ALA A 207 13.95 -0.19 -3.44
N VAL A 208 13.86 -0.79 -2.25
CA VAL A 208 12.71 -0.64 -1.34
C VAL A 208 12.50 0.83 -0.93
N LEU A 209 13.56 1.56 -0.60
CA LEU A 209 13.45 2.98 -0.27
C LEU A 209 12.96 3.81 -1.46
N SER A 210 13.44 3.50 -2.66
CA SER A 210 13.03 4.17 -3.90
C SER A 210 11.55 3.90 -4.22
N ILE A 211 11.12 2.63 -4.10
CA ILE A 211 9.72 2.24 -4.29
C ILE A 211 8.82 2.88 -3.23
N GLY A 212 9.27 2.94 -1.97
CA GLY A 212 8.52 3.59 -0.89
C GLY A 212 8.34 5.09 -1.12
N ALA A 213 9.38 5.77 -1.59
CA ALA A 213 9.30 7.19 -1.97
C ALA A 213 8.36 7.40 -3.17
N ALA A 214 8.45 6.55 -4.20
CA ALA A 214 7.56 6.59 -5.35
C ALA A 214 6.09 6.35 -4.95
N ALA A 215 5.85 5.36 -4.09
CA ALA A 215 4.51 5.07 -3.55
C ALA A 215 3.97 6.28 -2.78
N TRP A 216 4.75 6.84 -1.85
CA TRP A 216 4.37 8.04 -1.12
C TRP A 216 3.99 9.19 -2.05
N LEU A 217 4.83 9.45 -3.07
CA LEU A 217 4.61 10.50 -4.06
C LEU A 217 3.32 10.26 -4.82
N TRP A 218 3.11 9.05 -5.34
CA TRP A 218 1.92 8.66 -6.10
C TRP A 218 0.63 8.88 -5.29
N ARG A 219 0.67 8.57 -3.99
CA ARG A 219 -0.46 8.84 -3.08
C ARG A 219 -0.78 10.32 -2.89
N GLN A 220 0.20 11.21 -3.08
CA GLN A 220 -0.09 12.65 -3.05
C GLN A 220 -0.82 13.10 -4.33
N LEU A 221 -0.81 12.28 -5.39
CA LEU A 221 -1.37 12.62 -6.70
C LEU A 221 -2.82 12.16 -6.84
N THR A 222 -3.16 11.03 -6.23
CA THR A 222 -4.48 10.39 -6.30
C THR A 222 -5.41 10.91 -5.21
#